data_AF-A0A3B9NI61-F1
#
_entry.id   AF-A0A3B9NI61-F1
#
_cell.length_a   1.000
_cell.length_b   1.000
_cell.length_c   1.000
_cell.angle_alpha   90.00
_cell.angle_beta   90.00
_cell.angle_gamma   90.00
#
_symmetry.space_group_name_H-M   'P 1'
#
loop_
_entity.id
_entity.type
_entity.pdbx_description
1 polymer ?
#
loop_
_entity_poly.entity_id
_entity_poly.type
_entity_poly.pdbx_seq_one_letter_code
_entity_poly.pdbx_strand_id
1 'polypeptide(L)'
;IPSPIREKMINGYNFKRSGAIQIVCEPPAYDGTPRSTGTTHGTWSGYDSHIPLVFMGWGIKPGVSNTELHIVDIAPTISSLLHITEPNGSIGKPITAVLGQ
;
A
#
# COMPACT_ATOMS: atom_id res chain seq x y z
N ILE A 1 3.95 9.47 18.00
CA ILE A 1 4.23 8.92 16.65
C ILE A 1 3.38 9.69 15.64
N PRO A 2 3.96 10.28 14.58
CA PRO A 2 3.21 10.97 13.51
C PRO A 2 2.13 10.07 12.88
N SER A 3 1.04 10.68 12.39
CA SER A 3 -0.14 9.93 11.88
C SER A 3 0.22 8.88 10.81
N PRO A 4 1.02 9.18 9.78
CA PRO A 4 1.30 8.21 8.71
C PRO A 4 1.97 6.93 9.20
N ILE A 5 2.85 7.03 10.21
CA ILE A 5 3.53 5.87 10.80
C ILE A 5 2.53 5.10 11.69
N ARG A 6 1.78 5.82 12.52
CA ARG A 6 0.79 5.23 13.42
C ARG A 6 -0.28 4.44 12.67
N GLU A 7 -0.80 4.99 11.58
CA GLU A 7 -1.84 4.34 10.76
C GLU A 7 -1.29 3.08 10.08
N LYS A 8 -0.09 3.12 9.51
CA LYS A 8 0.58 1.93 8.95
C LYS A 8 0.78 0.84 10.00
N MET A 9 1.17 1.20 11.23
CA MET A 9 1.32 0.26 12.33
C MET A 9 -0.02 -0.39 12.72
N ILE A 10 -1.09 0.39 12.81
CA ILE A 10 -2.43 -0.12 13.13
C ILE A 10 -2.91 -1.07 12.03
N ASN A 11 -2.77 -0.67 10.75
CA ASN A 11 -3.21 -1.47 9.61
C ASN A 11 -2.39 -2.77 9.44
N GLY A 12 -1.12 -2.77 9.86
CA GLY A 12 -0.26 -3.96 9.85
C GLY A 12 -0.43 -4.89 11.06
N TYR A 13 -1.17 -4.47 12.09
CA TYR A 13 -1.32 -5.24 13.32
C TYR A 13 -2.47 -6.25 13.23
N ASN A 14 -2.18 -7.51 13.55
CA ASN A 14 -3.16 -8.56 13.73
C ASN A 14 -3.13 -9.07 15.18
N PHE A 15 -4.22 -8.88 15.92
CA PHE A 15 -4.30 -9.26 17.34
C PHE A 15 -3.91 -10.71 17.65
N LYS A 16 -4.17 -11.66 16.73
CA LYS A 16 -3.87 -13.09 16.93
C LYS A 16 -2.46 -13.48 16.49
N ARG A 17 -1.76 -12.64 15.73
CA ARG A 17 -0.51 -13.02 15.01
C ARG A 17 0.64 -12.03 15.14
N SER A 18 0.39 -10.82 15.62
CA SER A 18 1.42 -9.80 15.81
C SER A 18 1.96 -9.84 17.24
N GLY A 19 3.22 -9.45 17.40
CA GLY A 19 3.87 -9.32 18.70
C GLY A 19 3.31 -8.17 19.55
N ALA A 20 3.71 -8.12 20.81
CA ALA A 20 3.27 -7.08 21.75
C ALA A 20 3.98 -5.73 21.55
N ILE A 21 5.14 -5.71 20.89
CA ILE A 21 5.98 -4.53 20.68
C ILE A 21 6.26 -4.37 19.19
N GLN A 22 6.05 -3.16 18.68
CA GLN A 22 6.43 -2.77 17.32
C GLN A 22 7.60 -1.78 17.41
N ILE A 23 8.65 -2.01 16.63
CA ILE A 23 9.84 -1.16 16.57
C ILE A 23 9.81 -0.39 15.25
N VAL A 24 10.17 0.89 15.30
CA VAL A 24 10.33 1.77 14.13
C VAL A 24 11.72 2.36 14.17
N CYS A 25 12.55 2.00 13.19
CA CYS A 25 13.92 2.50 13.07
C CYS A 25 13.93 3.87 12.36
N GLU A 26 14.95 4.68 12.65
CA GLU A 26 15.18 5.95 11.97
C GLU A 26 15.66 5.69 10.52
N PRO A 27 15.13 6.40 9.51
CA PRO A 27 15.70 6.36 8.17
C PRO A 27 17.14 6.90 8.16
N PRO A 28 18.08 6.31 7.38
CA PRO A 28 17.91 5.25 6.39
C PRO A 28 18.32 3.85 6.91
N ALA A 29 18.10 3.54 8.19
CA ALA A 29 18.47 2.23 8.73
C ALA A 29 17.74 1.08 8.01
N TYR A 30 18.44 -0.05 7.84
CA TYR A 30 17.89 -1.27 7.28
C TYR A 30 18.39 -2.48 8.08
N ASP A 31 17.58 -3.54 8.09
CA ASP A 31 17.88 -4.75 8.85
C ASP A 31 18.90 -5.63 8.13
N GLY A 32 19.82 -6.22 8.90
CA GLY A 32 20.84 -7.09 8.34
C GLY A 32 21.64 -7.83 9.41
N THR A 33 22.44 -8.79 8.95
CA THR A 33 23.44 -9.51 9.73
C THR A 33 24.80 -9.32 9.06
N PRO A 34 25.92 -9.65 9.74
CA PRO A 34 27.25 -9.60 9.11
C PRO A 34 27.41 -10.48 7.86
N ARG A 35 26.47 -11.41 7.60
CA ARG A 35 26.43 -12.27 6.42
C ARG A 35 25.42 -11.83 5.36
N SER A 36 24.66 -10.77 5.63
CA SER A 36 23.67 -10.24 4.69
C SER A 36 24.36 -9.63 3.48
N THR A 37 23.76 -9.82 2.31
CA THR A 37 24.22 -9.25 1.04
C THR A 37 23.19 -8.26 0.51
N GLY A 38 23.64 -7.22 -0.19
CA GLY A 38 22.76 -6.26 -0.85
C GLY A 38 21.95 -5.38 0.11
N THR A 39 20.64 -5.29 -0.14
CA THR A 39 19.68 -4.45 0.59
C THR A 39 18.45 -5.26 1.01
N THR A 40 17.61 -4.71 1.87
CA THR A 40 16.31 -5.28 2.27
C THR A 40 15.21 -4.23 2.19
N HIS A 41 13.96 -4.64 2.47
CA HIS A 41 12.77 -3.80 2.59
C HIS A 41 11.97 -4.20 3.84
N GLY A 42 11.03 -3.35 4.25
CA GLY A 42 10.10 -3.64 5.36
C GLY A 42 9.79 -2.46 6.26
N THR A 43 10.35 -1.30 5.95
CA THR A 43 10.15 -0.07 6.69
C THR A 43 8.92 0.70 6.18
N TRP A 44 8.42 1.64 6.98
CA TRP A 44 7.28 2.50 6.63
C TRP A 44 7.60 3.57 5.58
N SER A 45 8.88 3.78 5.32
CA SER A 45 9.45 4.90 4.57
C SER A 45 8.99 4.95 3.11
N GLY A 46 9.22 6.09 2.45
CA GLY A 46 8.87 6.26 1.04
C GLY A 46 9.65 5.35 0.10
N TYR A 47 10.91 5.01 0.41
CA TYR A 47 11.73 4.15 -0.45
C TYR A 47 11.27 2.68 -0.45
N ASP A 48 10.59 2.23 0.61
CA ASP A 48 9.98 0.89 0.67
C ASP A 48 8.50 0.88 0.27
N SER A 49 7.75 1.96 0.56
CA SER A 49 6.29 1.97 0.43
C SER A 49 5.74 2.71 -0.80
N HIS A 50 6.56 3.50 -1.51
CA HIS A 50 6.17 4.09 -2.78
C HIS A 50 6.34 3.07 -3.91
N ILE A 51 5.22 2.67 -4.52
CA ILE A 51 5.18 1.71 -5.62
C ILE A 51 4.56 2.34 -6.89
N PRO A 52 4.95 1.87 -8.09
CA PRO A 52 4.25 2.24 -9.32
C PRO A 52 2.89 1.54 -9.41
N LEU A 53 1.89 2.24 -9.96
CA LEU A 53 0.57 1.70 -10.27
C LEU A 53 0.16 2.12 -11.68
N VAL A 54 -0.04 1.14 -12.56
CA VAL A 54 -0.41 1.37 -13.96
C VAL A 54 -1.64 0.53 -14.28
N PHE A 55 -2.71 1.19 -14.73
CA PHE A 55 -3.88 0.55 -15.32
C PHE A 55 -3.83 0.70 -16.84
N MET A 56 -4.21 -0.34 -17.57
CA MET A 56 -4.18 -0.35 -19.03
C MET A 56 -5.26 -1.28 -19.60
N GLY A 57 -5.83 -0.91 -20.74
CA GLY A 57 -6.76 -1.76 -21.49
C GLY A 57 -8.21 -1.29 -21.41
N TRP A 58 -9.14 -2.24 -21.39
CA TRP A 58 -10.57 -1.97 -21.43
C TRP A 58 -11.02 -1.11 -20.25
N GLY A 59 -11.80 -0.07 -20.54
CA GLY A 59 -12.41 0.78 -19.53
C GLY A 59 -11.43 1.67 -18.75
N ILE A 60 -10.20 1.87 -19.22
CA ILE A 60 -9.20 2.75 -18.60
C ILE A 60 -8.99 4.02 -19.43
N LYS A 61 -9.05 5.20 -18.80
CA LYS A 61 -8.72 6.48 -19.45
C LYS A 61 -7.19 6.71 -19.44
N PRO A 62 -6.56 7.11 -20.56
CA PRO A 62 -5.15 7.51 -20.56
C PRO A 62 -4.94 8.76 -19.69
N GLY A 63 -3.88 8.75 -18.88
CA GLY A 63 -3.55 9.89 -18.05
C GLY A 63 -2.46 9.59 -17.02
N VAL A 64 -2.12 10.61 -16.24
CA VAL A 64 -1.23 10.50 -15.08
C VAL A 64 -1.87 11.25 -13.92
N SER A 65 -1.58 10.82 -12.70
CA SER A 65 -2.03 11.52 -11.49
C SER A 65 -0.91 11.49 -10.45
N ASN A 66 -0.73 12.61 -9.76
CA ASN A 66 0.13 12.73 -8.59
C ASN A 66 -0.71 12.77 -7.29
N THR A 67 -1.99 12.40 -7.37
CA THR A 67 -2.86 12.31 -6.20
C THR A 67 -2.39 11.17 -5.31
N GLU A 68 -2.35 11.40 -4.00
CA GLU A 68 -2.03 10.36 -3.03
C GLU A 68 -3.09 9.25 -3.05
N LEU A 69 -2.63 8.00 -3.17
CA LEU A 69 -3.44 6.79 -3.22
C LEU A 69 -2.79 5.71 -2.35
N HIS A 70 -3.58 4.71 -1.96
CA HIS A 70 -3.11 3.60 -1.14
C HIS A 70 -3.22 2.28 -1.88
N ILE A 71 -2.37 1.31 -1.55
CA ILE A 71 -2.39 -0.02 -2.19
C ILE A 71 -3.75 -0.73 -2.05
N VAL A 72 -4.47 -0.42 -0.97
CA VAL A 72 -5.81 -0.97 -0.68
C VAL A 72 -6.88 -0.47 -1.63
N ASP A 73 -6.62 0.58 -2.41
CA ASP A 73 -7.54 1.15 -3.40
C ASP A 73 -7.55 0.35 -4.72
N ILE A 74 -6.57 -0.52 -4.95
CA ILE A 74 -6.43 -1.27 -6.21
C ILE A 74 -7.59 -2.28 -6.38
N ALA A 75 -7.84 -3.11 -5.38
CA ALA A 75 -8.89 -4.13 -5.42
C ALA A 75 -10.30 -3.54 -5.66
N PRO A 76 -10.77 -2.52 -4.91
CA PRO A 76 -12.07 -1.91 -5.18
C PRO A 76 -12.13 -1.20 -6.54
N THR A 77 -11.01 -0.67 -7.05
CA THR A 77 -10.95 -0.13 -8.42
C THR A 77 -11.23 -1.21 -9.47
N ILE A 78 -10.63 -2.39 -9.32
CA ILE A 78 -10.87 -3.54 -10.22
C ILE A 78 -12.30 -4.06 -10.08
N SER A 79 -12.82 -4.18 -8.85
CA SER A 79 -14.21 -4.57 -8.62
C SER A 79 -15.20 -3.61 -9.29
N SER A 80 -14.97 -2.30 -9.19
CA SER A 80 -15.78 -1.28 -9.86
C SER A 80 -15.68 -1.38 -11.37
N LEU A 81 -14.49 -1.63 -11.92
CA LEU A 81 -14.29 -1.81 -13.35
C LEU A 81 -15.06 -3.04 -13.88
N LEU A 82 -15.07 -4.14 -13.11
CA LEU A 82 -15.72 -5.40 -13.48
C LEU A 82 -17.21 -5.48 -13.11
N HIS A 83 -17.77 -4.45 -12.46
CA HIS A 83 -19.14 -4.46 -11.95
C HIS A 83 -19.44 -5.62 -10.99
N ILE A 84 -18.51 -5.93 -10.10
CA ILE A 84 -18.67 -6.95 -9.05
C ILE A 84 -18.55 -6.32 -7.67
N THR A 85 -19.07 -7.02 -6.66
CA THR A 85 -18.90 -6.62 -5.26
C THR A 85 -17.42 -6.60 -4.87
N GLU A 86 -17.04 -5.63 -4.04
CA GLU A 86 -15.70 -5.55 -3.45
C GLU A 86 -15.40 -6.75 -2.53
N PRO A 87 -14.11 -7.06 -2.29
CA PRO A 87 -13.73 -8.01 -1.26
C PRO A 87 -14.32 -7.63 0.11
N ASN A 88 -14.77 -8.62 0.86
CA ASN A 88 -15.46 -8.43 2.16
C ASN A 88 -14.63 -7.68 3.24
N GLY A 89 -13.30 -7.66 3.10
CA GLY A 89 -12.38 -6.92 3.97
C GLY A 89 -11.77 -5.67 3.30
N SER A 90 -12.34 -5.21 2.20
CA SER A 90 -11.90 -3.99 1.51
C SER A 90 -12.05 -2.78 2.44
N ILE A 91 -10.98 -1.99 2.56
CA ILE A 91 -10.97 -0.71 3.30
C ILE A 91 -10.58 0.47 2.40
N GLY A 92 -10.24 0.19 1.14
CA GLY A 92 -9.90 1.20 0.16
C GLY A 92 -11.13 1.76 -0.55
N LYS A 93 -10.90 2.64 -1.52
CA LYS A 93 -11.95 3.21 -2.37
C LYS A 93 -11.56 3.09 -3.84
N PRO A 94 -12.53 2.89 -4.76
CA PRO A 94 -12.23 2.88 -6.18
C PRO A 94 -11.57 4.20 -6.65
N ILE A 95 -10.51 4.09 -7.44
CA ILE A 95 -9.80 5.22 -8.06
C ILE A 95 -10.61 5.65 -9.30
N THR A 96 -11.66 6.43 -9.07
CA THR A 96 -12.62 6.85 -10.11
C THR A 96 -11.98 7.59 -11.28
N ALA A 97 -10.90 8.34 -11.03
CA ALA A 97 -10.17 9.10 -12.05
C ALA A 97 -9.58 8.22 -13.18
N VAL A 98 -9.34 6.93 -12.90
CA VAL A 98 -8.79 5.97 -13.85
C VAL A 98 -9.89 5.32 -14.71
N LEU A 99 -11.12 5.26 -14.20
CA LEU A 99 -12.23 4.55 -14.84
C LEU A 99 -12.79 5.34 -16.03
N GLY A 100 -12.92 4.64 -17.15
CA GLY A 100 -13.42 5.15 -18.43
C GLY A 100 -14.92 5.38 -18.50
N GLN A 101 -15.63 5.01 -17.44
CA GLN A 101 -17.07 5.08 -17.31
C GLN A 101 -17.54 6.50 -16.98
#